data_AF-A0A023GGH7-F1
#
_entry.id   AF-A0A023GGH7-F1
#
_cell.length_a   1.000
_cell.length_b   1.000
_cell.length_c   1.000
_cell.angle_alpha   90.00
_cell.angle_beta   90.00
_cell.angle_gamma   90.00
#
_symmetry.space_group_name_H-M   'P 1'
#
loop_
_entity.id
_entity.type
_entity.pdbx_description
1 polymer ?
#
loop_
_entity_poly.entity_id
_entity_poly.type
_entity_poly.pdbx_seq_one_letter_code
_entity_poly.pdbx_strand_id
1 'polypeptide(L)'
;MILMDTLHDNGMFAIQSLQTRFQHQHGLFFAISNFGDPRYAFLIFAPLIYCLDWTVGRRLMWVTIVAEWSNQVLKWMLHGERPYWWVHETDVYNRTGAGTPAIRQYSLTCETGPGSPSGHAMVSAAIWYIILDFALRHTGFAQQLGKAWTSSFHWCTYATLLCVVSLSRIYIAAHFPHQCLMGMIIGCFLAKLMCKIDTDHVTRRQYVFISVGLCASALSTYGVLRLMGR
;
A
#
# COMPACT_ATOMS: atom_id res chain seq x y z
N MET A 1 4.82 -9.66 23.50
CA MET A 1 5.47 -8.35 23.70
C MET A 1 6.88 -8.36 23.12
N ILE A 2 7.78 -9.25 23.56
CA ILE A 2 9.18 -9.34 23.07
C ILE A 2 9.29 -9.46 21.54
N LEU A 3 8.50 -10.32 20.88
CA LEU A 3 8.59 -10.52 19.43
C LEU A 3 8.26 -9.27 18.61
N MET A 4 7.23 -8.50 19.01
CA MET A 4 6.85 -7.27 18.29
C MET A 4 7.86 -6.16 18.55
N ASP A 5 8.37 -6.05 19.78
CA ASP A 5 9.45 -5.12 20.12
C ASP A 5 10.70 -5.39 19.28
N THR A 6 11.10 -6.66 19.13
CA THR A 6 12.23 -7.06 18.25
C THR A 6 11.95 -6.76 16.78
N LEU A 7 10.72 -6.99 16.31
CA LEU A 7 10.34 -6.69 14.94
C LEU A 7 10.39 -5.19 14.64
N HIS A 8 9.94 -4.36 15.58
CA HIS A 8 10.00 -2.91 15.48
C HIS A 8 11.45 -2.42 15.57
N ASP A 9 12.26 -2.96 16.48
CA ASP A 9 13.68 -2.59 16.62
C ASP A 9 14.49 -2.90 15.35
N ASN A 10 14.31 -4.09 14.77
CA ASN A 10 14.88 -4.43 13.45
C ASN A 10 14.39 -3.45 12.36
N GLY A 11 13.12 -3.04 12.43
CA GLY A 11 12.56 -2.03 11.55
C GLY A 11 13.19 -0.65 11.73
N MET A 12 13.47 -0.24 12.97
CA MET A 12 14.16 1.01 13.28
C MET A 12 15.59 1.01 12.75
N PHE A 13 16.32 -0.09 12.92
CA PHE A 13 17.64 -0.25 12.33
C PHE A 13 17.61 -0.09 10.79
N ALA A 14 16.62 -0.69 10.13
CA ALA A 14 16.45 -0.55 8.68
C ALA A 14 16.17 0.91 8.27
N ILE A 15 15.30 1.61 8.99
CA ILE A 15 14.98 3.03 8.75
C ILE A 15 16.22 3.89 8.95
N GLN A 16 16.91 3.76 10.07
CA GLN A 16 18.11 4.53 10.39
C GLN A 16 19.22 4.30 9.36
N SER A 17 19.43 3.05 8.96
CA SER A 17 20.41 2.68 7.92
C SER A 17 20.08 3.34 6.59
N LEU A 18 18.80 3.31 6.19
CA LEU A 18 18.34 3.90 4.93
C LEU A 18 18.46 5.43 4.94
N GLN A 19 18.06 6.08 6.04
CA GLN A 19 18.18 7.53 6.20
C GLN A 19 19.65 7.99 6.23
N THR A 20 20.52 7.25 6.91
CA THR A 20 21.96 7.57 6.99
C THR A 20 22.62 7.44 5.62
N ARG A 21 22.36 6.33 4.91
CA ARG A 21 22.95 6.08 3.58
C ARG A 21 22.49 7.07 2.52
N PHE A 22 21.24 7.54 2.60
CA PHE A 22 20.63 8.43 1.62
C PHE A 22 20.26 9.79 2.20
N GLN A 23 21.04 10.32 3.13
CA GLN A 23 20.70 11.55 3.87
C GLN A 23 20.47 12.79 2.99
N HIS A 24 21.11 12.86 1.82
CA HIS A 24 20.98 13.99 0.89
C HIS A 24 19.94 13.77 -0.22
N GLN A 25 19.28 12.60 -0.26
CA GLN A 25 18.34 12.22 -1.34
C GLN A 25 16.87 12.22 -0.88
N HIS A 26 16.54 12.96 0.16
CA HIS A 26 15.16 13.03 0.68
C HIS A 26 14.16 13.48 -0.39
N GLY A 27 14.53 14.42 -1.28
CA GLY A 27 13.69 14.87 -2.39
C GLY A 27 13.31 13.75 -3.37
N LEU A 28 14.22 12.81 -3.63
CA LEU A 28 13.94 11.65 -4.48
C LEU A 28 12.92 10.72 -3.80
N PHE A 29 13.11 10.41 -2.52
CA PHE A 29 12.15 9.58 -1.77
C PHE A 29 10.78 10.24 -1.66
N PHE A 30 10.71 11.56 -1.52
CA PHE A 30 9.44 12.29 -1.52
C PHE A 30 8.75 12.20 -2.89
N ALA A 31 9.50 12.38 -3.97
CA ALA A 31 8.97 12.23 -5.33
C ALA A 31 8.43 10.82 -5.57
N ILE A 32 9.18 9.79 -5.15
CA ILE A 32 8.75 8.39 -5.23
C ILE A 32 7.49 8.13 -4.39
N SER A 33 7.45 8.64 -3.15
CA SER A 33 6.27 8.47 -2.30
C SER A 33 5.06 9.15 -2.91
N ASN A 34 5.22 10.36 -3.44
CA ASN A 34 4.15 11.05 -4.14
C ASN A 34 3.71 10.26 -5.38
N PHE A 35 4.64 9.72 -6.17
CA PHE A 35 4.32 8.89 -7.33
C PHE A 35 3.49 7.64 -6.96
N GLY A 36 3.80 7.01 -5.83
CA GLY A 36 3.03 5.89 -5.27
C GLY A 36 1.75 6.30 -4.54
N ASP A 37 1.35 7.58 -4.59
CA ASP A 37 0.19 8.04 -3.86
C ASP A 37 -1.11 7.50 -4.49
N PRO A 38 -1.98 6.86 -3.68
CA PRO A 38 -3.23 6.29 -4.17
C PRO A 38 -4.16 7.28 -4.86
N ARG A 39 -4.05 8.60 -4.61
CA ARG A 39 -4.87 9.62 -5.26
C ARG A 39 -4.78 9.57 -6.79
N TYR A 40 -3.62 9.21 -7.33
CA TYR A 40 -3.42 9.15 -8.78
C TYR A 40 -4.16 7.99 -9.43
N ALA A 41 -4.59 6.98 -8.66
CA ALA A 41 -5.50 5.94 -9.12
C ALA A 41 -6.78 6.53 -9.69
N PHE A 42 -7.43 7.40 -8.91
CA PHE A 42 -8.70 8.01 -9.26
C PHE A 42 -8.54 9.15 -10.24
N LEU A 43 -7.49 9.97 -10.07
CA LEU A 43 -7.32 11.19 -10.85
C LEU A 43 -6.71 10.96 -12.23
N ILE A 44 -5.87 9.93 -12.39
CA ILE A 44 -5.05 9.74 -13.59
C ILE A 44 -5.29 8.34 -14.19
N PHE A 45 -4.97 7.28 -13.45
CA PHE A 45 -4.94 5.94 -14.04
C PHE A 45 -6.32 5.43 -14.46
N ALA A 46 -7.34 5.57 -13.61
CA ALA A 46 -8.68 5.08 -13.92
C ALA A 46 -9.32 5.81 -15.11
N PRO A 47 -9.33 7.16 -15.21
CA PRO A 47 -9.83 7.85 -16.40
C PRO A 47 -9.08 7.47 -17.67
N LEU A 48 -7.75 7.45 -17.64
CA LEU A 48 -6.94 7.12 -18.82
C LEU A 48 -7.19 5.69 -19.31
N ILE A 49 -7.16 4.71 -18.39
CA ILE A 49 -7.37 3.30 -18.75
C ILE A 49 -8.81 3.07 -19.16
N TYR A 50 -9.80 3.73 -18.54
CA TYR A 50 -11.19 3.64 -18.96
C TYR A 50 -11.40 4.11 -20.40
N CYS A 51 -10.69 5.17 -20.83
CA CYS A 51 -10.73 5.63 -22.22
C CYS A 51 -10.10 4.64 -23.22
N LEU A 52 -9.09 3.87 -22.79
CA LEU A 52 -8.42 2.86 -23.63
C LEU A 52 -9.18 1.54 -23.67
N ASP A 53 -9.63 1.08 -22.50
CA ASP A 53 -10.42 -0.13 -22.28
C ASP A 53 -11.34 0.10 -21.07
N TRP A 54 -12.61 0.33 -21.36
CA TRP A 54 -13.65 0.59 -20.37
C TRP A 54 -13.87 -0.60 -19.40
N THR A 55 -13.61 -1.84 -19.82
CA THR A 55 -13.71 -3.02 -18.94
C THR A 55 -12.57 -3.02 -17.93
N VAL A 56 -11.33 -2.79 -18.36
CA VAL A 56 -10.18 -2.70 -17.45
C VAL A 56 -10.27 -1.46 -16.58
N GLY A 57 -10.71 -0.32 -17.10
CA GLY A 57 -10.91 0.90 -16.33
C GLY A 57 -11.93 0.72 -15.20
N ARG A 58 -13.05 0.03 -15.45
CA ARG A 58 -14.01 -0.33 -14.41
C ARG A 58 -13.41 -1.26 -13.36
N ARG A 59 -12.68 -2.29 -13.78
CA ARG A 59 -12.00 -3.21 -12.86
C ARG A 59 -10.97 -2.49 -11.99
N LEU A 60 -10.23 -1.53 -12.56
CA LEU A 60 -9.28 -0.70 -11.84
C LEU A 60 -9.99 0.13 -10.77
N MET A 61 -11.11 0.77 -11.10
CA MET A 61 -11.90 1.53 -10.12
C MET A 61 -12.36 0.65 -8.97
N TRP A 62 -12.88 -0.55 -9.27
CA TRP A 62 -13.29 -1.52 -8.26
C TRP A 62 -12.14 -1.94 -7.35
N VAL A 63 -10.97 -2.29 -7.91
CA VAL A 63 -9.83 -2.72 -7.09
C VAL A 63 -9.35 -1.58 -6.19
N THR A 64 -9.33 -0.34 -6.68
CA THR A 64 -8.92 0.83 -5.89
C THR A 64 -9.88 1.04 -4.71
N ILE A 65 -11.20 1.04 -4.95
CA ILE A 65 -12.21 1.22 -3.89
C ILE A 65 -12.09 0.13 -2.83
N VAL A 66 -12.00 -1.14 -3.25
CA VAL A 66 -11.91 -2.27 -2.32
C VAL A 66 -10.58 -2.26 -1.57
N ALA A 67 -9.47 -1.89 -2.22
CA ALA A 67 -8.17 -1.79 -1.57
C ALA A 67 -8.12 -0.66 -0.54
N GLU A 68 -8.64 0.53 -0.86
CA GLU A 68 -8.73 1.65 0.08
C GLU A 68 -9.62 1.31 1.28
N TRP A 69 -10.81 0.76 1.01
CA TRP A 69 -11.72 0.33 2.08
C TRP A 69 -11.09 -0.75 2.97
N SER A 70 -10.45 -1.76 2.37
CA SER A 70 -9.79 -2.83 3.12
C SER A 70 -8.62 -2.28 3.94
N ASN A 71 -7.83 -1.36 3.37
CA ASN A 71 -6.72 -0.72 4.09
C ASN A 71 -7.24 0.04 5.32
N GLN A 72 -8.32 0.80 5.17
CA GLN A 72 -8.91 1.57 6.26
C GLN A 72 -9.44 0.68 7.38
N VAL A 73 -10.22 -0.35 7.03
CA VAL A 73 -10.75 -1.31 8.02
C VAL A 73 -9.62 -2.03 8.74
N LEU A 74 -8.60 -2.51 8.02
CA LEU A 74 -7.47 -3.20 8.63
C LEU A 74 -6.62 -2.28 9.51
N LYS A 75 -6.40 -1.03 9.11
CA LYS A 75 -5.72 -0.03 9.96
C LYS A 75 -6.42 0.14 11.30
N TRP A 76 -7.73 0.31 11.27
CA TRP A 76 -8.53 0.41 12.48
C TRP A 76 -8.54 -0.88 13.28
N MET A 77 -8.52 -2.07 12.68
CA MET A 77 -8.50 -3.30 13.46
C MET A 77 -7.13 -3.57 14.10
N LEU A 78 -6.05 -3.37 13.33
CA LEU A 78 -4.70 -3.76 13.71
C LEU A 78 -4.01 -2.74 14.62
N HIS A 79 -4.43 -1.46 14.61
CA HIS A 79 -3.86 -0.39 15.44
C HIS A 79 -2.32 -0.38 15.42
N GLY A 80 -1.71 -0.58 14.25
CA GLY A 80 -0.26 -0.69 14.15
C GLY A 80 0.44 0.64 14.46
N GLU A 81 1.54 0.57 15.20
CA GLU A 81 2.36 1.74 15.51
C GLU A 81 3.09 2.31 14.29
N ARG A 82 3.38 3.60 14.34
CA ARG A 82 4.21 4.28 13.33
C ARG A 82 5.65 4.34 13.83
N PRO A 83 6.67 4.11 12.99
CA PRO A 83 8.06 4.08 13.44
C PRO A 83 8.51 5.33 14.18
N TYR A 84 8.15 6.51 13.65
CA TYR A 84 8.53 7.78 14.26
C TYR A 84 7.96 7.98 15.66
N TRP A 85 6.72 7.58 15.91
CA TRP A 85 6.11 7.70 17.24
C TRP A 85 6.59 6.59 18.18
N TRP A 86 6.62 5.36 17.69
CA TRP A 86 7.03 4.18 18.46
C TRP A 86 8.41 4.33 19.09
N VAL A 87 9.40 4.85 18.36
CA VAL A 87 10.77 4.99 18.87
C VAL A 87 10.86 5.96 20.06
N HIS A 88 9.96 6.94 20.15
CA HIS A 88 9.92 7.94 21.22
C HIS A 88 9.05 7.51 22.41
N GLU A 89 8.16 6.55 22.21
CA GLU A 89 7.22 6.07 23.24
C GLU A 89 7.62 4.72 23.84
N THR A 90 8.51 3.98 23.18
CA THR A 90 8.90 2.64 23.61
C THR A 90 9.92 2.62 24.76
N ASP A 91 9.68 1.77 25.76
CA ASP A 91 10.63 1.52 26.86
C ASP A 91 11.73 0.51 26.50
N VAL A 92 11.78 0.01 25.26
CA VAL A 92 12.75 -1.02 24.86
C VAL A 92 14.19 -0.56 25.05
N TYR A 93 14.51 0.68 24.68
CA TYR A 93 15.87 1.22 24.77
C TYR A 93 16.29 1.49 26.23
N ASN A 94 15.36 1.96 27.06
CA ASN A 94 15.58 2.12 28.50
C ASN A 94 15.86 0.77 29.19
N ARG A 95 15.09 -0.27 28.83
CA ARG A 95 15.24 -1.63 29.40
C ARG A 95 16.54 -2.32 28.97
N THR A 96 17.01 -2.08 27.75
CA THR A 96 18.19 -2.75 27.20
C THR A 96 19.49 -1.98 27.45
N GLY A 97 19.42 -0.71 27.84
CA GLY A 97 20.58 0.18 27.95
C GLY A 97 21.18 0.57 26.59
N ALA A 98 20.52 0.22 25.48
CA ALA A 98 20.93 0.61 24.14
C ALA A 98 20.52 2.06 23.83
N GLY A 99 21.31 2.76 23.03
CA GLY A 99 20.96 4.11 22.59
C GLY A 99 19.76 4.11 21.62
N THR A 100 18.81 5.03 21.83
CA THR A 100 17.66 5.20 20.93
C THR A 100 18.12 5.52 19.51
N PRO A 101 17.64 4.80 18.48
CA PRO A 101 18.00 5.06 17.08
C PRO A 101 17.67 6.50 16.67
N ALA A 102 18.67 7.21 16.17
CA ALA A 102 18.50 8.57 15.68
C ALA A 102 17.89 8.54 14.26
N ILE A 103 16.58 8.76 14.17
CA ILE A 103 15.86 8.92 12.91
C ILE A 103 15.39 10.36 12.70
N ARG A 104 15.25 10.76 11.44
CA ARG A 104 14.78 12.07 11.02
C ARG A 104 13.28 12.04 10.78
N GLN A 105 12.60 13.09 11.23
CA GLN A 105 11.23 13.41 10.86
C GLN A 105 11.22 14.22 9.56
N TYR A 106 10.25 13.93 8.71
CA TYR A 106 9.98 14.66 7.48
C TYR A 106 8.53 15.15 7.45
N SER A 107 8.20 16.08 6.56
CA SER A 107 6.83 16.58 6.40
C SER A 107 5.81 15.48 6.06
N LEU A 108 6.26 14.46 5.31
CA LEU A 108 5.46 13.29 4.93
C LEU A 108 5.41 12.19 6.00
N THR A 109 6.14 12.34 7.13
CA THR A 109 6.13 11.36 8.23
C THR A 109 4.81 11.38 8.99
N CYS A 110 4.19 12.55 9.12
CA CYS A 110 2.98 12.75 9.89
C CYS A 110 1.74 12.29 9.10
N GLU A 111 1.16 11.16 9.50
CA GLU A 111 -0.10 10.67 8.96
C GLU A 111 -1.16 10.49 10.05
N THR A 112 -2.40 10.83 9.71
CA THR A 112 -3.56 10.75 10.59
C THR A 112 -4.14 9.33 10.59
N GLY A 113 -3.49 8.41 11.32
CA GLY A 113 -4.05 7.09 11.61
C GLY A 113 -3.02 5.96 11.73
N PRO A 114 -3.48 4.75 12.07
CA PRO A 114 -2.61 3.60 12.33
C PRO A 114 -1.71 3.23 11.14
N GLY A 115 -0.56 2.63 11.44
CA GLY A 115 0.49 2.29 10.48
C GLY A 115 0.34 0.96 9.74
N SER A 116 -0.48 0.03 10.23
CA SER A 116 -0.57 -1.34 9.67
C SER A 116 -1.89 -1.61 8.96
N PRO A 117 -1.93 -2.01 7.67
CA PRO A 117 -0.84 -2.06 6.69
C PRO A 117 -0.59 -0.71 5.99
N SER A 118 0.55 -0.61 5.29
CA SER A 118 0.87 0.56 4.46
C SER A 118 -0.12 0.74 3.31
N GLY A 119 -0.82 1.88 3.29
CA GLY A 119 -1.81 2.22 2.26
C GLY A 119 -1.17 2.41 0.89
N HIS A 120 -0.07 3.15 0.82
CA HIS A 120 0.68 3.32 -0.43
C HIS A 120 1.11 1.97 -1.01
N ALA A 121 1.74 1.10 -0.20
CA ALA A 121 2.20 -0.20 -0.70
C ALA A 121 1.03 -1.09 -1.13
N MET A 122 -0.06 -1.13 -0.36
CA MET A 122 -1.23 -1.96 -0.64
C MET A 122 -1.99 -1.53 -1.89
N VAL A 123 -2.28 -0.25 -2.00
CA VAL A 123 -3.10 0.27 -3.10
C VAL A 123 -2.28 0.34 -4.39
N SER A 124 -1.00 0.74 -4.35
CA SER A 124 -0.12 0.63 -5.52
C SER A 124 0.02 -0.80 -6.02
N ALA A 125 0.19 -1.78 -5.12
CA ALA A 125 0.22 -3.20 -5.49
C ALA A 125 -1.07 -3.63 -6.19
N ALA A 126 -2.22 -3.22 -5.67
CA ALA A 126 -3.50 -3.59 -6.27
C ALA A 126 -3.67 -2.98 -7.68
N ILE A 127 -3.44 -1.67 -7.82
CA ILE A 127 -3.66 -0.93 -9.08
C ILE A 127 -2.68 -1.39 -10.15
N TRP A 128 -1.38 -1.38 -9.83
CA TRP A 128 -0.36 -1.69 -10.83
C TRP A 128 -0.40 -3.15 -11.27
N TYR A 129 -0.96 -4.05 -10.45
CA TYR A 129 -1.22 -5.42 -10.87
C TYR A 129 -2.30 -5.48 -11.97
N ILE A 130 -3.39 -4.71 -11.86
CA ILE A 130 -4.42 -4.65 -12.92
C ILE A 130 -3.82 -4.06 -14.21
N ILE A 131 -2.97 -3.03 -14.09
CA ILE A 131 -2.26 -2.45 -15.23
C ILE A 131 -1.29 -3.47 -15.86
N LEU A 132 -0.57 -4.22 -15.04
CA LEU A 132 0.31 -5.31 -15.46
C LEU A 132 -0.46 -6.39 -16.22
N ASP A 133 -1.57 -6.87 -15.67
CA ASP A 133 -2.44 -7.87 -16.29
C ASP A 133 -2.98 -7.38 -17.65
N PHE A 134 -3.40 -6.12 -17.73
CA PHE A 134 -3.78 -5.47 -18.99
C PHE A 134 -2.61 -5.42 -19.99
N ALA A 135 -1.45 -4.93 -19.58
CA ALA A 135 -0.28 -4.82 -20.43
C ALA A 135 0.18 -6.19 -20.96
N LEU A 136 0.18 -7.23 -20.12
CA LEU A 136 0.54 -8.59 -20.52
C LEU A 136 -0.45 -9.17 -21.55
N ARG A 137 -1.75 -8.89 -21.43
CA ARG A 137 -2.77 -9.34 -22.39
C ARG A 137 -2.65 -8.61 -23.74
N HIS A 138 -2.43 -7.30 -23.73
CA HIS A 138 -2.33 -6.50 -24.95
C HIS A 138 -0.99 -6.69 -25.68
N THR A 139 0.12 -6.76 -24.95
CA THR A 139 1.43 -7.04 -25.55
C THR A 139 1.55 -8.49 -26.04
N GLY A 140 0.75 -9.41 -25.48
CA GLY A 140 0.63 -10.80 -25.92
C GLY A 140 0.17 -10.99 -27.37
N PHE A 141 -0.58 -10.03 -27.93
CA PHE A 141 -1.01 -10.05 -29.33
C PHE A 141 0.13 -9.71 -30.31
N ALA A 142 1.13 -8.95 -29.86
CA ALA A 142 2.33 -8.59 -30.63
C ALA A 142 3.45 -9.65 -30.58
N GLN A 143 3.22 -10.80 -29.93
CA GLN A 143 4.24 -11.58 -29.24
C GLN A 143 4.51 -12.99 -29.79
N GLN A 144 4.46 -13.19 -31.10
CA GLN A 144 4.85 -14.50 -31.67
C GLN A 144 6.35 -14.81 -31.59
N LEU A 145 7.23 -13.83 -31.28
CA LEU A 145 8.70 -14.02 -31.36
C LEU A 145 9.49 -13.91 -30.03
N GLY A 146 8.92 -13.44 -28.90
CA GLY A 146 9.71 -13.07 -27.70
C GLY A 146 8.99 -13.13 -26.33
N LYS A 147 8.02 -14.02 -26.19
CA LYS A 147 7.03 -14.06 -25.09
C LYS A 147 7.61 -14.05 -23.66
N ALA A 148 8.70 -14.76 -23.41
CA ALA A 148 9.29 -14.86 -22.08
C ALA A 148 9.97 -13.56 -21.63
N TRP A 149 10.73 -12.91 -22.52
CA TRP A 149 11.50 -11.71 -22.20
C TRP A 149 10.60 -10.52 -21.89
N THR A 150 9.58 -10.30 -22.71
CA THR A 150 8.63 -9.21 -22.50
C THR A 150 7.81 -9.43 -21.23
N SER A 151 7.36 -10.65 -20.96
CA SER A 151 6.65 -10.96 -19.71
C SER A 151 7.53 -10.71 -18.48
N SER A 152 8.77 -11.22 -18.49
CA SER A 152 9.75 -10.98 -17.43
C SER A 152 10.00 -9.49 -17.20
N PHE A 153 10.13 -8.69 -18.27
CA PHE A 153 10.32 -7.25 -18.15
C PHE A 153 9.16 -6.56 -17.41
N HIS A 154 7.91 -6.90 -17.73
CA HIS A 154 6.74 -6.31 -17.07
C HIS A 154 6.67 -6.70 -15.58
N TRP A 155 6.92 -7.97 -15.25
CA TRP A 155 6.98 -8.42 -13.86
C TRP A 155 8.12 -7.77 -13.06
N CYS A 156 9.31 -7.65 -13.65
CA CYS A 156 10.43 -6.95 -13.03
C CYS A 156 10.13 -5.47 -12.80
N THR A 157 9.47 -4.82 -13.76
CA THR A 157 9.05 -3.41 -13.64
C THR A 157 8.06 -3.25 -12.49
N TYR A 158 7.03 -4.09 -12.44
CA TYR A 158 6.04 -4.09 -11.36
C TYR A 158 6.70 -4.29 -9.99
N ALA A 159 7.55 -5.32 -9.85
CA ALA A 159 8.24 -5.60 -8.59
C ALA A 159 9.15 -4.44 -8.16
N THR A 160 9.89 -3.85 -9.11
CA THR A 160 10.77 -2.70 -8.84
C THR A 160 9.99 -1.50 -8.34
N LEU A 161 8.89 -1.14 -9.01
CA LEU A 161 8.07 -0.01 -8.61
C LEU A 161 7.51 -0.20 -7.18
N LEU A 162 7.02 -1.40 -6.84
CA LEU A 162 6.52 -1.69 -5.49
C LEU A 162 7.59 -1.63 -4.42
N CYS A 163 8.78 -2.17 -4.70
CA CYS A 163 9.91 -2.08 -3.80
C CYS A 163 10.30 -0.61 -3.57
N VAL A 164 10.38 0.19 -4.65
CA VAL A 164 10.79 1.59 -4.57
C VAL A 164 9.77 2.45 -3.81
N VAL A 165 8.46 2.27 -4.05
CA VAL A 165 7.42 2.92 -3.23
C VAL A 165 7.49 2.46 -1.78
N SER A 166 7.63 1.16 -1.51
CA SER A 166 7.72 0.66 -0.13
C SER A 166 8.95 1.22 0.60
N LEU A 167 10.10 1.30 -0.08
CA LEU A 167 11.33 1.88 0.47
C LEU A 167 11.17 3.37 0.76
N SER A 168 10.44 4.13 -0.05
CA SER A 168 10.19 5.54 0.24
C SER A 168 9.38 5.74 1.52
N ARG A 169 8.39 4.88 1.76
CA ARG A 169 7.57 4.89 2.99
C ARG A 169 8.37 4.53 4.25
N ILE A 170 9.34 3.62 4.11
CA ILE A 170 10.27 3.25 5.17
C ILE A 170 11.26 4.41 5.41
N TYR A 171 11.84 5.00 4.36
CA TYR A 171 12.79 6.12 4.47
C TYR A 171 12.20 7.31 5.23
N ILE A 172 10.95 7.69 4.95
CA ILE A 172 10.29 8.80 5.64
C ILE A 172 9.78 8.43 7.04
N ALA A 173 10.10 7.24 7.55
CA ALA A 173 9.67 6.74 8.85
C ALA A 173 8.13 6.68 9.06
N ALA A 174 7.36 6.62 7.96
CA ALA A 174 5.90 6.51 8.03
C ALA A 174 5.43 5.07 8.22
N HIS A 175 6.24 4.08 7.83
CA HIS A 175 5.91 2.66 7.96
C HIS A 175 7.13 1.80 8.27
N PHE A 176 6.93 0.74 9.05
CA PHE A 176 7.93 -0.32 9.22
C PHE A 176 7.98 -1.23 7.97
N PRO A 177 9.11 -1.92 7.71
CA PRO A 177 9.24 -2.84 6.57
C PRO A 177 8.15 -3.92 6.51
N HIS A 178 7.78 -4.50 7.65
CA HIS A 178 6.75 -5.53 7.72
C HIS A 178 5.35 -5.00 7.35
N GLN A 179 5.06 -3.73 7.64
CA GLN A 179 3.80 -3.08 7.29
C GLN A 179 3.67 -2.84 5.78
N CYS A 180 4.79 -2.48 5.13
CA CYS A 180 4.86 -2.38 3.67
C CYS A 180 4.72 -3.76 3.02
N LEU A 181 5.40 -4.78 3.54
CA LEU A 181 5.29 -6.16 3.04
C LEU A 181 3.86 -6.70 3.16
N MET A 182 3.23 -6.53 4.32
CA MET A 182 1.84 -6.91 4.52
C MET A 182 0.91 -6.18 3.55
N GLY A 183 1.12 -4.87 3.35
CA GLY A 183 0.38 -4.09 2.35
C GLY A 183 0.51 -4.67 0.95
N MET A 184 1.73 -4.94 0.48
CA MET A 184 1.98 -5.52 -0.85
C MET A 184 1.28 -6.87 -1.02
N ILE A 185 1.36 -7.77 -0.03
CA ILE A 185 0.72 -9.09 -0.07
C ILE A 185 -0.79 -8.95 -0.22
N ILE A 186 -1.43 -8.12 0.63
CA ILE A 186 -2.88 -7.93 0.60
C ILE A 186 -3.29 -7.26 -0.72
N GLY A 187 -2.56 -6.25 -1.18
CA GLY A 187 -2.83 -5.58 -2.46
C GLY A 187 -2.78 -6.53 -3.66
N CYS A 188 -1.75 -7.38 -3.73
CA CYS A 188 -1.64 -8.41 -4.77
C CYS A 188 -2.77 -9.43 -4.69
N PHE A 189 -3.17 -9.83 -3.48
CA PHE A 189 -4.30 -10.74 -3.27
C PHE A 189 -5.62 -10.12 -3.77
N LEU A 190 -5.91 -8.87 -3.39
CA LEU A 190 -7.11 -8.16 -3.81
C LEU A 190 -7.17 -7.98 -5.33
N ALA A 191 -6.06 -7.63 -5.98
CA ALA A 191 -6.02 -7.53 -7.43
C ALA A 191 -6.25 -8.87 -8.13
N LYS A 192 -5.61 -9.95 -7.66
CA LYS A 192 -5.83 -11.30 -8.19
C LYS A 192 -7.29 -11.76 -8.04
N LEU A 193 -7.92 -11.43 -6.91
CA LEU A 193 -9.34 -11.69 -6.71
C LEU A 193 -10.18 -10.88 -7.70
N MET A 194 -9.86 -9.60 -7.88
CA MET A 194 -10.58 -8.70 -8.79
C MET A 194 -10.44 -9.10 -10.26
N CYS A 195 -9.30 -9.65 -10.68
CA CYS A 195 -9.12 -10.23 -12.02
C CYS A 195 -10.04 -11.45 -12.29
N LYS A 196 -10.53 -12.13 -11.24
CA LYS A 196 -11.43 -13.29 -11.36
C LYS A 196 -12.91 -12.93 -11.27
N ILE A 197 -13.23 -11.76 -10.72
CA ILE A 197 -14.61 -11.29 -10.57
C ILE A 197 -15.06 -10.66 -11.89
N ASP A 198 -16.25 -11.05 -12.33
CA ASP A 198 -16.92 -10.41 -13.45
C ASP A 198 -17.54 -9.08 -13.00
N THR A 199 -16.83 -7.99 -13.30
CA THR A 199 -17.28 -6.63 -13.02
C THR A 199 -18.15 -6.05 -14.13
N ASP A 200 -18.30 -6.76 -15.25
CA ASP A 200 -18.82 -6.16 -16.49
C ASP A 200 -20.35 -6.12 -16.50
N HIS A 201 -20.96 -7.10 -15.84
CA HIS A 201 -22.41 -7.27 -15.72
C HIS A 201 -23.00 -6.75 -14.41
N VAL A 202 -22.24 -5.96 -13.63
CA VAL A 202 -22.74 -5.38 -12.38
C VAL A 202 -23.81 -4.34 -12.66
N THR A 203 -25.02 -4.58 -12.17
CA THR A 203 -26.17 -3.67 -12.34
C THR A 203 -26.07 -2.45 -11.42
N ARG A 204 -26.74 -1.34 -11.77
CA ARG A 204 -26.79 -0.13 -10.94
C ARG A 204 -27.28 -0.39 -9.51
N ARG A 205 -28.25 -1.31 -9.34
CA ARG A 205 -28.74 -1.69 -8.00
C ARG A 205 -27.62 -2.33 -7.18
N GLN A 206 -26.84 -3.24 -7.79
CA GLN A 206 -25.70 -3.87 -7.12
C GLN A 206 -24.62 -2.84 -6.75
N TYR A 207 -24.32 -1.86 -7.61
CA TYR A 207 -23.41 -0.76 -7.24
C TYR A 207 -23.88 -0.05 -5.96
N VAL A 208 -25.16 0.35 -5.90
CA VAL A 208 -25.72 1.02 -4.72
C VAL A 208 -25.63 0.12 -3.48
N PHE A 209 -26.04 -1.16 -3.59
CA PHE A 209 -25.97 -2.08 -2.46
C PHE A 209 -24.55 -2.32 -1.96
N ILE A 210 -23.58 -2.49 -2.86
CA ILE A 210 -22.18 -2.67 -2.50
C ILE A 210 -21.63 -1.40 -1.84
N SER A 211 -21.88 -0.22 -2.41
CA SER A 211 -21.45 1.06 -1.82
C SER A 211 -22.03 1.29 -0.42
N VAL A 212 -23.34 1.04 -0.25
CA VAL A 212 -24.00 1.12 1.06
C VAL A 212 -23.41 0.08 2.01
N GLY A 213 -23.16 -1.14 1.54
CA GLY A 213 -22.54 -2.20 2.32
C GLY A 213 -21.14 -1.84 2.83
N LEU A 214 -20.26 -1.33 1.95
CA LEU A 214 -18.91 -0.89 2.30
C LEU A 214 -18.93 0.27 3.30
N CYS A 215 -19.85 1.22 3.13
CA CYS A 215 -20.03 2.34 4.05
C CYS A 215 -20.54 1.85 5.41
N ALA A 216 -21.60 1.03 5.43
CA ALA A 216 -22.19 0.49 6.63
C ALA A 216 -21.19 -0.38 7.41
N SER A 217 -20.39 -1.20 6.72
CA SER A 217 -19.37 -2.02 7.37
C SER A 217 -18.25 -1.16 7.98
N ALA A 218 -17.82 -0.08 7.31
CA ALA A 218 -16.83 0.84 7.86
C ALA A 218 -17.35 1.56 9.11
N LEU A 219 -18.59 2.07 9.06
CA LEU A 219 -19.25 2.70 10.22
C LEU A 219 -19.46 1.72 11.36
N SER A 220 -19.83 0.48 11.05
CA SER A 220 -20.02 -0.58 12.05
C SER A 220 -18.70 -0.93 12.73
N THR A 221 -17.61 -1.11 11.96
CA THR A 221 -16.27 -1.35 12.51
C THR A 221 -15.85 -0.20 13.43
N TYR A 222 -16.02 1.04 13.00
CA TYR A 222 -15.72 2.21 13.85
C TYR A 222 -16.55 2.23 15.14
N GLY A 223 -17.86 1.99 15.03
CA GLY A 223 -18.76 1.93 16.20
C GLY A 223 -18.36 0.84 17.20
N VAL A 224 -18.03 -0.36 16.70
CA VAL A 224 -17.58 -1.49 17.53
C VAL A 224 -16.28 -1.14 18.26
N LEU A 225 -15.30 -0.56 17.56
CA LEU A 225 -14.03 -0.17 18.17
C LEU A 225 -14.23 0.87 19.28
N ARG A 226 -15.06 1.88 19.02
CA ARG A 226 -15.41 2.90 20.01
C ARG A 226 -16.07 2.29 21.25
N LEU A 227 -16.95 1.30 21.09
CA LEU A 227 -17.58 0.57 22.20
C LEU A 227 -16.57 -0.26 23.00
N MET A 228 -15.51 -0.75 22.35
CA MET A 228 -14.40 -1.46 23.00
C MET A 228 -13.40 -0.52 23.68
N GLY A 229 -13.61 0.80 23.63
CA GLY A 229 -12.70 1.80 24.18
C GLY A 229 -11.42 1.97 23.35
N ARG A 230 -11.49 1.68 22.05
CA ARG A 230 -10.41 1.89 21.08
C ARG A 230 -10.77 2.98 20.07
#